data_AF-A0A562JTJ2-F1
#
_entry.id   AF-A0A562JTJ2-F1
#
_cell.length_a   1.000
_cell.length_b   1.000
_cell.length_c   1.000
_cell.angle_alpha   90.00
_cell.angle_beta   90.00
_cell.angle_gamma   90.00
#
_symmetry.space_group_name_H-M   'P 1'
#
loop_
_entity.id
_entity.type
_entity.pdbx_description
1 polymer ?
#
loop_
_entity_poly.entity_id
_entity_poly.type
_entity_poly.pdbx_seq_one_letter_code
_entity_poly.pdbx_strand_id
1 'polypeptide(L)'
;MDKTRELIKAIQNEAYSYNTSSDLDRIIDSIGDAKFVLLGEASHGTSEFYTVRTELSKKLIEQKGFNCIAVEGDWPSCFNVNRYVKGYEQMSSHEALQDFNRWPTWMWANEEIRHLTEWLHDFNQCTDRRSQKAGFYGIDVYSLWESMEEIIKLLEKNGSTELEAAKKAFACF
;
A
#
# COMPACT_ATOMS: atom_id res chain seq x y z
N MET A 1 -18.42 -29.04 -33.62
CA MET A 1 -17.67 -29.40 -32.40
C MET A 1 -18.32 -28.69 -31.23
N ASP A 2 -18.33 -29.32 -30.07
CA ASP A 2 -18.97 -28.83 -28.85
C ASP A 2 -18.13 -27.68 -28.27
N LYS A 3 -18.61 -26.43 -28.40
CA LYS A 3 -17.90 -25.21 -27.94
C LYS A 3 -17.42 -25.31 -26.49
N THR A 4 -18.15 -26.05 -25.65
CA THR A 4 -17.78 -26.29 -24.26
C THR A 4 -16.47 -27.08 -24.14
N ARG A 5 -16.26 -28.10 -24.99
CA ARG A 5 -15.01 -28.87 -24.99
C ARG A 5 -13.82 -28.08 -25.49
N GLU A 6 -14.04 -27.22 -26.50
CA GLU A 6 -13.00 -26.31 -26.98
C GLU A 6 -12.58 -25.32 -25.86
N LEU A 7 -13.55 -24.77 -25.13
CA LEU A 7 -13.29 -23.87 -23.99
C LEU A 7 -12.56 -24.58 -22.84
N ILE A 8 -12.99 -25.78 -22.44
CA ILE A 8 -12.32 -26.56 -21.38
C ILE A 8 -10.88 -26.85 -21.78
N LYS A 9 -10.65 -27.26 -23.04
CA LYS A 9 -9.30 -27.53 -23.54
C LYS A 9 -8.42 -26.28 -23.57
N ALA A 10 -8.99 -25.13 -23.93
CA ALA A 10 -8.28 -23.86 -23.87
C ALA A 10 -7.88 -23.50 -22.43
N ILE A 11 -8.80 -23.61 -21.47
CA ILE A 11 -8.49 -23.37 -20.05
C ILE A 11 -7.41 -24.35 -19.58
N GLN A 12 -7.50 -25.64 -19.90
CA GLN A 12 -6.48 -26.62 -19.49
C GLN A 12 -5.09 -26.36 -20.08
N ASN A 13 -5.00 -25.75 -21.25
CA ASN A 13 -3.74 -25.43 -21.90
C ASN A 13 -3.10 -24.13 -21.37
N GLU A 14 -3.94 -23.14 -21.03
CA GLU A 14 -3.49 -21.79 -20.65
C GLU A 14 -3.48 -21.56 -19.14
N ALA A 15 -4.30 -22.28 -18.37
CA ALA A 15 -4.39 -22.11 -16.93
C ALA A 15 -3.16 -22.71 -16.24
N TYR A 16 -2.64 -21.96 -15.29
CA TYR A 16 -1.57 -22.40 -14.42
C TYR A 16 -2.08 -22.48 -13.00
N SER A 17 -1.72 -23.56 -12.32
CA SER A 17 -2.02 -23.71 -10.89
C SER A 17 -1.22 -22.68 -10.10
N TYR A 18 -1.86 -22.14 -9.07
CA TYR A 18 -1.23 -21.29 -8.08
C TYR A 18 -1.27 -22.03 -6.74
N ASN A 19 -0.13 -22.59 -6.34
CA ASN A 19 0.03 -23.36 -5.10
C ASN A 19 1.04 -22.69 -4.15
N THR A 20 2.06 -22.04 -4.70
CA THR A 20 3.12 -21.38 -3.94
C THR A 20 3.41 -19.99 -4.49
N SER A 21 4.08 -19.15 -3.71
CA SER A 21 4.47 -17.82 -4.16
C SER A 21 5.42 -17.83 -5.36
N SER A 22 6.19 -18.92 -5.59
CA SER A 22 7.02 -19.09 -6.80
C SER A 22 6.19 -19.14 -8.09
N ASP A 23 4.93 -19.56 -8.02
CA ASP A 23 4.06 -19.57 -9.21
C ASP A 23 3.75 -18.15 -9.70
N LEU A 24 3.97 -17.12 -8.88
CA LEU A 24 3.87 -15.70 -9.26
C LEU A 24 5.03 -15.23 -10.16
N ASP A 25 6.14 -15.98 -10.26
CA ASP A 25 7.30 -15.55 -11.06
C ASP A 25 6.94 -15.36 -12.53
N ARG A 26 5.99 -16.15 -13.05
CA ARG A 26 5.46 -15.99 -14.41
C ARG A 26 4.73 -14.66 -14.62
N ILE A 27 4.05 -14.18 -13.58
CA ILE A 27 3.39 -12.87 -13.61
C ILE A 27 4.46 -11.78 -13.60
N ILE A 28 5.49 -11.92 -12.77
CA ILE A 28 6.62 -10.98 -12.71
C ILE A 28 7.36 -10.89 -14.06
N ASP A 29 7.59 -12.03 -14.72
CA ASP A 29 8.19 -12.08 -16.05
C ASP A 29 7.30 -11.36 -17.07
N SER A 30 5.99 -11.63 -17.04
CA SER A 30 5.01 -11.05 -17.98
C SER A 30 4.83 -9.53 -17.82
N ILE A 31 5.07 -8.98 -16.62
CA ILE A 31 5.04 -7.54 -16.35
C ILE A 31 6.15 -6.79 -17.13
N GLY A 32 7.26 -7.45 -17.47
CA GLY A 32 8.34 -6.86 -18.26
C GLY A 32 8.96 -5.63 -17.58
N ASP A 33 9.02 -4.52 -18.34
CA ASP A 33 9.59 -3.22 -17.94
C ASP A 33 8.51 -2.19 -17.57
N ALA A 34 7.30 -2.62 -17.23
CA ALA A 34 6.23 -1.73 -16.84
C ALA A 34 6.64 -0.87 -15.64
N LYS A 35 6.31 0.43 -15.68
CA LYS A 35 6.58 1.37 -14.58
C LYS A 35 5.45 1.42 -13.54
N PHE A 36 4.27 0.97 -13.93
CA PHE A 36 3.07 0.94 -13.11
C PHE A 36 2.41 -0.42 -13.23
N VAL A 37 2.06 -1.02 -12.09
CA VAL A 37 1.37 -2.30 -12.00
C VAL A 37 0.16 -2.08 -11.10
N LEU A 38 -1.04 -2.31 -11.64
CA LEU A 38 -2.29 -2.10 -10.92
C LEU A 38 -2.79 -3.46 -10.41
N LEU A 39 -2.85 -3.64 -9.09
CA LEU A 39 -3.22 -4.89 -8.45
C LEU A 39 -4.65 -4.79 -7.89
N GLY A 40 -5.63 -5.19 -8.69
CA GLY A 40 -7.03 -5.24 -8.28
C GLY A 40 -7.35 -6.41 -7.36
N GLU A 41 -8.50 -6.34 -6.70
CA GLU A 41 -9.09 -7.44 -5.94
C GLU A 41 -10.58 -7.59 -6.27
N ALA A 42 -11.13 -8.79 -6.11
CA ALA A 42 -12.56 -9.02 -6.37
C ALA A 42 -13.46 -8.63 -5.18
N SER A 43 -12.89 -8.54 -3.97
CA SER A 43 -13.57 -8.11 -2.75
C SER A 43 -12.56 -7.64 -1.71
N HIS A 44 -12.94 -6.66 -0.89
CA HIS A 44 -12.17 -6.33 0.30
C HIS A 44 -12.38 -7.38 1.39
N GLY A 45 -11.34 -7.60 2.20
CA GLY A 45 -11.41 -8.46 3.40
C GLY A 45 -11.13 -9.94 3.14
N THR A 46 -10.78 -10.32 1.91
CA THR A 46 -10.37 -11.68 1.58
C THR A 46 -8.88 -11.88 1.83
N SER A 47 -8.52 -12.64 2.86
CA SER A 47 -7.14 -12.91 3.29
C SER A 47 -6.24 -13.35 2.13
N GLU A 48 -6.73 -14.20 1.24
CA GLU A 48 -5.98 -14.71 0.10
C GLU A 48 -5.61 -13.60 -0.90
N PHE A 49 -6.48 -12.61 -1.11
CA PHE A 49 -6.17 -11.47 -1.98
C PHE A 49 -5.10 -10.57 -1.38
N TYR A 50 -5.12 -10.32 -0.08
CA TYR A 50 -4.03 -9.59 0.59
C TYR A 50 -2.73 -10.39 0.52
N THR A 51 -2.76 -11.68 0.84
CA THR A 51 -1.58 -12.55 0.82
C THR A 51 -0.91 -12.56 -0.56
N VAL A 52 -1.68 -12.78 -1.63
CA VAL A 52 -1.17 -12.81 -3.00
C VAL A 52 -0.60 -11.46 -3.41
N ARG A 53 -1.31 -10.35 -3.12
CA ARG A 53 -0.82 -8.99 -3.44
C ARG A 53 0.43 -8.63 -2.65
N THR A 54 0.52 -9.04 -1.39
CA THR A 54 1.71 -8.87 -0.56
C THR A 54 2.91 -9.58 -1.18
N GLU A 55 2.78 -10.86 -1.52
CA GLU A 55 3.89 -11.63 -2.13
C GLU A 55 4.29 -11.08 -3.50
N LEU A 56 3.32 -10.67 -4.32
CA LEU A 56 3.59 -10.04 -5.61
C LEU A 56 4.31 -8.69 -5.43
N SER A 57 3.90 -7.88 -4.46
CA SER A 57 4.54 -6.60 -4.14
C SER A 57 5.99 -6.78 -3.69
N LYS A 58 6.27 -7.77 -2.83
CA LYS A 58 7.65 -8.11 -2.42
C LYS A 58 8.52 -8.44 -3.63
N LYS A 59 8.05 -9.31 -4.52
CA LYS A 59 8.77 -9.68 -5.75
C LYS A 59 8.99 -8.49 -6.69
N LEU A 60 8.00 -7.62 -6.86
CA LEU A 60 8.15 -6.41 -7.66
C LEU A 60 9.22 -5.47 -7.09
N ILE A 61 9.28 -5.34 -5.76
CA ILE A 61 10.31 -4.54 -5.09
C ILE A 61 11.69 -5.18 -5.26
N GLU A 62 11.84 -6.45 -4.92
CA GLU A 62 13.12 -7.16 -4.94
C GLU A 62 13.69 -7.37 -6.34
N GLN A 63 12.85 -7.77 -7.31
CA GLN A 63 13.29 -8.23 -8.63
C GLN A 63 13.18 -7.16 -9.70
N LYS A 64 12.26 -6.22 -9.55
CA LYS A 64 11.95 -5.19 -10.57
C LYS A 64 12.25 -3.76 -10.09
N GLY A 65 12.69 -3.58 -8.84
CA GLY A 65 13.13 -2.29 -8.31
C GLY A 65 12.00 -1.29 -8.05
N PHE A 66 10.75 -1.76 -7.92
CA PHE A 66 9.66 -0.92 -7.45
C PHE A 66 9.96 -0.45 -6.02
N ASN A 67 9.57 0.79 -5.70
CA ASN A 67 9.78 1.37 -4.37
C ASN A 67 8.58 2.19 -3.89
N CYS A 68 7.42 2.01 -4.52
CA CYS A 68 6.20 2.72 -4.19
C CYS A 68 5.01 1.76 -4.25
N ILE A 69 4.39 1.51 -3.10
CA ILE A 69 3.10 0.82 -3.00
C ILE A 69 2.05 1.90 -2.72
N ALA A 70 1.11 2.06 -3.65
CA ALA A 70 -0.01 2.99 -3.54
C ALA A 70 -1.30 2.18 -3.35
N VAL A 71 -2.04 2.45 -2.28
CA VAL A 71 -3.24 1.73 -1.88
C VAL A 71 -4.48 2.63 -1.86
N GLU A 72 -5.64 2.02 -2.08
CA GLU A 72 -6.96 2.63 -1.88
C GLU A 72 -7.25 2.85 -0.38
N GLY A 73 -6.45 3.72 0.24
CA GLY A 73 -6.53 4.07 1.65
C GLY A 73 -6.23 5.55 1.86
N ASP A 74 -6.63 6.05 3.03
CA ASP A 74 -6.47 7.45 3.40
C ASP A 74 -4.99 7.84 3.48
N TRP A 75 -4.65 9.01 2.94
CA TRP A 75 -3.29 9.53 2.93
C TRP A 75 -2.66 9.60 4.33
N PRO A 76 -3.30 10.20 5.37
CA PRO A 76 -2.68 10.34 6.69
C PRO A 76 -2.35 9.00 7.35
N SER A 77 -3.29 8.05 7.35
CA SER A 77 -3.08 6.72 7.93
C SER A 77 -1.96 5.96 7.22
N CYS A 78 -1.95 5.99 5.87
CA CYS A 78 -0.86 5.39 5.10
C CYS A 78 0.47 6.11 5.31
N PHE A 79 0.46 7.43 5.53
CA PHE A 79 1.68 8.19 5.79
C PHE A 79 2.29 7.83 7.16
N ASN A 80 1.48 7.50 8.17
CA ASN A 80 1.99 6.97 9.43
C ASN A 80 2.71 5.63 9.22
N VAL A 81 2.10 4.71 8.47
CA VAL A 81 2.77 3.48 8.00
C VAL A 81 4.07 3.79 7.26
N ASN A 82 4.07 4.79 6.39
CA ASN A 82 5.27 5.18 5.63
C ASN A 82 6.42 5.64 6.54
N ARG A 83 6.12 6.32 7.65
CA ARG A 83 7.12 6.73 8.64
C ARG A 83 7.74 5.52 9.33
N TYR A 84 6.91 4.53 9.68
CA TYR A 84 7.36 3.26 10.22
C TYR A 84 8.24 2.50 9.22
N VAL A 85 7.75 2.21 8.00
CA VAL A 85 8.50 1.38 7.04
C VAL A 85 9.80 2.03 6.59
N LYS A 86 9.92 3.37 6.61
CA LYS A 86 11.18 4.06 6.28
C LYS A 86 12.13 4.23 7.47
N GLY A 87 11.68 3.90 8.68
CA GLY A 87 12.43 4.04 9.93
C GLY A 87 12.61 5.49 10.37
N TYR A 88 11.66 6.38 10.04
CA TYR A 88 11.71 7.77 10.47
C TYR A 88 11.28 7.96 11.93
N GLU A 89 10.51 7.02 12.46
CA GLU A 89 10.09 6.98 13.85
C GLU A 89 10.24 5.57 14.40
N GLN A 90 10.51 5.50 15.70
CA GLN A 90 10.55 4.26 16.45
C GLN A 90 9.14 3.96 16.95
N MET A 91 8.47 3.03 16.30
CA MET A 91 7.15 2.53 16.67
C MET A 91 7.03 1.07 16.23
N SER A 92 6.07 0.35 16.80
CA SER A 92 5.69 -0.98 16.35
C SER A 92 4.83 -0.94 15.09
N SER A 93 4.77 -2.06 14.36
CA SER A 93 3.86 -2.23 13.22
C SER A 93 2.38 -2.05 13.60
N HIS A 94 2.00 -2.40 14.83
CA HIS A 94 0.65 -2.23 15.35
C HIS A 94 0.32 -0.75 15.57
N GLU A 95 1.22 0.02 16.17
CA GLU A 95 1.06 1.47 16.34
C GLU A 95 1.00 2.19 14.99
N ALA A 96 1.78 1.75 14.00
CA ALA A 96 1.75 2.32 12.66
C ALA A 96 0.41 2.12 11.93
N LEU A 97 -0.33 1.05 12.26
CA LEU A 97 -1.61 0.69 11.64
C LEU A 97 -2.83 1.19 12.41
N GLN A 98 -2.66 1.72 13.62
CA GLN A 98 -3.77 2.12 14.50
C GLN A 98 -4.66 3.24 13.92
N ASP A 99 -4.11 4.02 12.99
CA ASP A 99 -4.80 5.16 12.37
C ASP A 99 -5.80 4.75 11.29
N PHE A 100 -5.91 3.46 10.96
CA PHE A 100 -6.97 2.93 10.09
C PHE A 100 -8.27 2.73 10.88
N ASN A 101 -8.94 3.84 11.21
CA ASN A 101 -10.16 3.87 12.02
C ASN A 101 -11.41 4.39 11.28
N ARG A 102 -11.27 4.97 10.09
CA ARG A 102 -12.38 5.50 9.27
C ARG A 102 -13.21 4.40 8.64
N TRP A 103 -12.51 3.44 8.03
CA TRP A 103 -13.08 2.25 7.46
C TRP A 103 -12.97 1.10 8.45
N PRO A 104 -13.66 -0.03 8.23
CA PRO A 104 -13.46 -1.20 9.06
C PRO A 104 -11.96 -1.54 9.13
N THR A 105 -11.43 -1.63 10.35
CA THR A 105 -9.99 -1.78 10.63
C THR A 105 -9.36 -2.91 9.81
N TRP A 106 -10.08 -4.01 9.61
CA TRP A 106 -9.64 -5.17 8.84
C TRP A 106 -9.31 -4.88 7.37
N MET A 107 -9.71 -3.74 6.81
CA MET A 107 -9.42 -3.41 5.41
C MET A 107 -7.94 -3.13 5.18
N TRP A 108 -7.31 -2.33 6.03
CA TRP A 108 -5.87 -1.98 5.89
C TRP A 108 -5.03 -2.27 7.13
N ALA A 109 -5.65 -2.47 8.29
CA ALA A 109 -5.00 -2.90 9.52
C ALA A 109 -5.36 -4.36 9.83
N ASN A 110 -5.00 -5.26 8.89
CA ASN A 110 -5.06 -6.71 9.04
C ASN A 110 -3.64 -7.32 9.14
N GLU A 111 -3.57 -8.62 9.40
CA GLU A 111 -2.32 -9.35 9.59
C GLU A 111 -1.45 -9.40 8.33
N GLU A 112 -2.06 -9.52 7.14
CA GLU A 112 -1.34 -9.59 5.88
C GLU A 112 -0.64 -8.26 5.55
N ILE A 113 -1.32 -7.14 5.80
CA ILE A 113 -0.72 -5.80 5.67
C ILE A 113 0.30 -5.57 6.77
N ARG A 114 0.05 -5.99 8.03
CA ARG A 114 1.06 -5.91 9.10
C ARG A 114 2.35 -6.64 8.75
N HIS A 115 2.25 -7.86 8.22
CA HIS A 115 3.43 -8.60 7.74
C HIS A 115 4.12 -7.92 6.56
N LEU A 116 3.37 -7.29 5.65
CA LEU A 116 3.94 -6.50 4.57
C LEU A 116 4.69 -5.28 5.11
N THR A 117 4.14 -4.55 6.08
CA THR A 117 4.79 -3.35 6.64
C THR A 117 6.06 -3.69 7.42
N GLU A 118 6.06 -4.79 8.18
CA GLU A 118 7.27 -5.32 8.84
C GLU A 118 8.34 -5.71 7.82
N TRP A 119 7.95 -6.45 6.78
CA TRP A 119 8.88 -6.81 5.71
C TRP A 119 9.45 -5.58 4.99
N LEU A 120 8.62 -4.56 4.71
CA LEU A 120 9.07 -3.29 4.11
C LEU A 120 10.04 -2.55 5.03
N HIS A 121 9.78 -2.55 6.34
CA HIS A 121 10.68 -1.96 7.33
C HIS A 121 12.06 -2.63 7.26
N ASP A 122 12.11 -3.96 7.35
CA ASP A 122 13.35 -4.74 7.33
C ASP A 122 14.10 -4.58 6.00
N PHE A 123 13.38 -4.67 4.88
CA PHE A 123 13.93 -4.43 3.53
C PHE A 123 14.58 -3.04 3.42
N ASN A 124 13.93 -2.02 3.99
CA ASN A 124 14.42 -0.64 3.99
C ASN A 124 15.58 -0.39 4.95
N GLN A 125 15.81 -1.24 5.96
CA GLN A 125 17.02 -1.16 6.79
C GLN A 125 18.26 -1.65 6.04
N CYS A 126 18.08 -2.61 5.13
CA CYS A 126 19.14 -3.12 4.25
C CYS A 126 19.36 -2.26 2.99
N THR A 127 18.58 -1.17 2.80
CA THR A 127 18.66 -0.30 1.63
C THR A 127 19.42 0.99 1.94
N ASP A 128 20.63 1.12 1.38
CA ASP A 128 21.55 2.23 1.68
C ASP A 128 21.03 3.60 1.22
N ARG A 129 20.46 3.67 0.01
CA ARG A 129 20.00 4.95 -0.55
C ARG A 129 18.57 5.23 -0.14
N ARG A 130 18.36 6.36 0.55
CA ARG A 130 17.03 6.83 0.93
C ARG A 130 16.04 6.92 -0.25
N SER A 131 16.52 7.25 -1.45
CA SER A 131 15.70 7.32 -2.67
C SER A 131 15.25 5.96 -3.19
N GLN A 132 15.86 4.87 -2.73
CA GLN A 132 15.51 3.50 -3.12
C GLN A 132 14.61 2.80 -2.09
N LYS A 133 14.47 3.36 -0.89
CA LYS A 133 13.59 2.81 0.14
C LYS A 133 12.14 2.74 -0.35
N ALA A 134 11.55 1.56 -0.26
CA ALA A 134 10.15 1.33 -0.56
C ALA A 134 9.24 2.13 0.39
N GLY A 135 8.16 2.70 -0.13
CA GLY A 135 7.17 3.43 0.66
C GLY A 135 5.77 2.87 0.48
N PHE A 136 4.91 3.22 1.43
CA PHE A 136 3.49 2.85 1.47
C PHE A 136 2.65 4.13 1.47
N TYR A 137 1.75 4.28 0.51
CA TYR A 137 1.08 5.55 0.24
C TYR A 137 -0.42 5.33 0.02
N GLY A 138 -1.24 6.19 0.61
CA GLY A 138 -2.67 6.24 0.35
C GLY A 138 -2.96 7.17 -0.82
N ILE A 139 -3.83 6.76 -1.75
CA ILE A 139 -4.26 7.61 -2.87
C ILE A 139 -5.70 8.10 -2.73
N ASP A 140 -6.37 7.75 -1.63
CA ASP A 140 -7.75 8.13 -1.40
C ASP A 140 -7.87 9.53 -0.76
N VAL A 141 -8.96 10.22 -1.05
CA VAL A 141 -9.14 11.66 -0.77
C VAL A 141 -10.22 11.96 0.29
N TYR A 142 -10.55 10.99 1.14
CA TYR A 142 -11.59 11.16 2.18
C TYR A 142 -11.12 11.87 3.45
N SER A 143 -9.81 12.06 3.63
CA SER A 143 -9.20 12.59 4.86
C SER A 143 -9.15 14.13 4.94
N LEU A 144 -10.24 14.81 4.56
CA LEU A 144 -10.28 16.28 4.51
C LEU A 144 -9.93 16.90 5.88
N TRP A 145 -10.60 16.44 6.94
CA TRP A 145 -10.45 17.00 8.29
C TRP A 145 -9.04 16.79 8.83
N GLU A 146 -8.50 15.59 8.72
CA GLU A 146 -7.15 15.25 9.17
C GLU A 146 -6.10 16.04 8.37
N SER A 147 -6.34 16.27 7.07
CA SER A 147 -5.45 17.09 6.24
C SER A 147 -5.48 18.56 6.66
N MET A 148 -6.65 19.09 7.01
CA MET A 148 -6.78 20.46 7.55
C MET A 148 -6.07 20.59 8.89
N GLU A 149 -6.21 19.62 9.79
CA GLU A 149 -5.51 19.59 11.07
C GLU A 149 -3.98 19.58 10.90
N GLU A 150 -3.45 18.77 9.98
CA GLU A 150 -2.00 18.74 9.72
C GLU A 150 -1.47 20.05 9.15
N ILE A 151 -2.25 20.75 8.32
CA ILE A 151 -1.90 22.10 7.86
C ILE A 151 -1.82 23.06 9.05
N ILE A 152 -2.82 23.05 9.94
CA ILE A 152 -2.81 23.92 11.13
C ILE A 152 -1.60 23.62 12.02
N LYS A 153 -1.33 22.35 12.33
CA LYS A 153 -0.18 21.94 13.15
C LYS A 153 1.14 22.41 12.53
N LEU A 154 1.29 22.33 11.20
CA LEU A 154 2.48 22.78 10.49
C LEU A 154 2.67 24.30 10.60
N LEU A 155 1.60 25.08 10.40
CA LEU A 155 1.63 26.54 10.49
C LEU A 155 1.95 27.00 11.92
N GLU A 156 1.38 26.34 12.93
CA GLU A 156 1.67 26.58 14.35
C GLU A 156 3.14 26.30 14.66
N LYS A 157 3.64 25.12 14.27
CA LYS A 157 5.03 24.71 14.51
C LYS A 157 6.04 25.66 13.89
N ASN A 158 5.72 26.23 12.73
CA ASN A 158 6.61 27.13 12.01
C ASN A 158 6.44 28.61 12.40
N GLY A 159 5.49 28.95 13.27
CA GLY A 159 5.19 30.34 13.63
C GLY A 159 4.75 31.18 12.43
N SER A 160 4.01 30.58 11.50
CA SER A 160 3.57 31.22 10.26
C SER A 160 2.56 32.34 10.51
N THR A 161 2.71 33.44 9.78
CA THR A 161 1.78 34.58 9.79
C THR A 161 0.40 34.25 9.21
N GLU A 162 0.29 33.16 8.46
CA GLU A 162 -0.91 32.70 7.78
C GLU A 162 -1.82 31.84 8.68
N LEU A 163 -1.37 31.47 9.89
CA LEU A 163 -2.09 30.57 10.80
C LEU A 163 -3.54 31.02 11.04
N GLU A 164 -3.76 32.28 11.41
CA GLU A 164 -5.09 32.80 11.71
C GLU A 164 -5.98 32.85 10.47
N ALA A 165 -5.40 33.12 9.30
CA ALA A 165 -6.12 33.08 8.03
C ALA A 165 -6.56 31.65 7.68
N ALA A 166 -5.69 30.66 7.89
CA ALA A 166 -6.01 29.25 7.68
C ALA A 166 -7.11 28.75 8.63
N LYS A 167 -7.01 29.05 9.94
CA LYS A 167 -8.06 28.73 10.93
C LYS A 167 -9.41 29.31 10.51
N LYS A 168 -9.44 30.57 10.07
CA LYS A 168 -10.67 31.23 9.61
C LYS A 168 -11.25 30.59 8.35
N ALA A 169 -10.40 30.24 7.37
CA ALA A 169 -10.85 29.59 6.14
C ALA A 169 -11.44 28.19 6.41
N PHE A 170 -10.83 27.45 7.34
CA PHE A 170 -11.25 26.10 7.71
C PHE A 170 -12.51 26.07 8.57
N ALA A 171 -12.84 27.15 9.29
CA ALA A 171 -14.10 27.27 10.02
C ALA A 171 -15.36 27.35 9.12
N CYS A 172 -15.19 27.45 7.80
CA CYS A 172 -16.31 27.46 6.85
C CYS A 172 -16.77 26.05 6.41
N PHE A 173 -16.12 24.99 6.90
CA PHE A 173 -16.48 23.60 6.66
C PHE A 173 -17.18 23.01 7.88
#